data_AF-A0A9X3CD19-F1
#
_entry.id   AF-A0A9X3CD19-F1
#
_cell.length_a   1.000
_cell.length_b   1.000
_cell.length_c   1.000
_cell.angle_alpha   90.00
_cell.angle_beta   90.00
_cell.angle_gamma   90.00
#
_symmetry.space_group_name_H-M   'P 1'
#
loop_
_entity.id
_entity.type
_entity.pdbx_description
1 polymer ?
#
loop_
_entity_poly.entity_id
_entity_poly.type
_entity_poly.pdbx_seq_one_letter_code
_entity_poly.pdbx_strand_id
1 'polypeptide(L)'
;MKKVLMVLLLVLGLAGAGAGYYLFVWKPENEVMAPEPMPEEEEEAPVMVEEEEAPKPEVTEYYVSPPKLGVREYPDYDAFVESVLYRGDKLTILEKKEGWGRISVYYVYEEGGAEVAEWIPMDALVEEKPVITKAERTKTLMGYVENADDFKMFQDKFIETTGQLIDEGTCSPLDFEELGGWVRSVRYSERDVYFVYCGGMKQANKIYLDVHSGEIFYK
;
A
#
# COMPACT_ATOMS: atom_id res chain seq x y z
N MET A 1 -29.97 69.81 40.17
CA MET A 1 -29.18 68.55 40.16
C MET A 1 -30.00 67.28 40.38
N LYS A 2 -31.26 67.33 40.84
CA LYS A 2 -32.12 66.13 41.06
C LYS A 2 -32.75 65.54 39.79
N LYS A 3 -32.96 66.33 38.73
CA LYS A 3 -33.67 65.91 37.50
C LYS A 3 -32.78 65.17 36.48
N VAL A 4 -31.49 65.50 36.41
CA VAL A 4 -30.52 64.81 35.52
C VAL A 4 -30.16 63.43 36.07
N LEU A 5 -30.06 63.29 37.40
CA LEU A 5 -29.85 62.01 38.07
C LEU A 5 -31.01 61.02 37.85
N MET A 6 -32.24 61.53 37.73
CA MET A 6 -33.44 60.70 37.54
C MET A 6 -33.57 60.15 36.11
N VAL A 7 -33.13 60.89 35.09
CA VAL A 7 -33.12 60.44 33.68
C VAL A 7 -32.03 59.42 33.43
N LEU A 8 -30.86 59.58 34.06
CA LEU A 8 -29.76 58.62 33.99
C LEU A 8 -30.13 57.26 34.61
N LEU A 9 -30.88 57.27 35.72
CA LEU A 9 -31.44 56.06 36.34
C LEU A 9 -32.51 55.38 35.47
N LEU A 10 -33.28 56.14 34.69
CA LEU A 10 -34.33 55.60 33.81
C LEU A 10 -33.75 54.91 32.57
N VAL A 11 -32.70 55.47 31.97
CA VAL A 11 -31.99 54.87 30.83
C VAL A 11 -31.21 53.62 31.24
N LEU A 12 -30.59 53.64 32.43
CA LEU A 12 -29.94 52.45 33.03
C LEU A 12 -30.95 51.33 33.33
N GLY A 13 -32.18 51.67 33.76
CA GLY A 13 -33.24 50.70 34.01
C GLY A 13 -33.75 50.00 32.75
N LEU A 14 -33.88 50.71 31.64
CA LEU A 14 -34.34 50.13 30.36
C LEU A 14 -33.26 49.27 29.67
N ALA A 15 -31.98 49.66 29.78
CA ALA A 15 -30.86 48.85 29.30
C ALA A 15 -30.67 47.56 30.14
N GLY A 16 -30.87 47.64 31.46
CA GLY A 16 -30.84 46.47 32.35
C GLY A 16 -31.97 45.47 32.09
N ALA A 17 -33.17 45.94 31.73
CA ALA A 17 -34.31 45.08 31.42
C ALA A 17 -34.13 44.29 30.11
N GLY A 18 -33.49 44.87 29.09
CA GLY A 18 -33.18 44.18 27.82
C GLY A 18 -32.11 43.09 27.97
N ALA A 19 -31.07 43.33 28.76
CA ALA A 19 -30.03 42.33 29.06
C ALA A 19 -30.55 41.17 29.92
N GLY A 20 -31.48 41.44 30.84
CA GLY A 20 -32.14 40.41 31.65
C GLY A 20 -33.02 39.45 30.85
N TYR A 21 -33.74 39.95 29.83
CA TYR A 21 -34.60 39.12 28.97
C TYR A 21 -33.80 38.19 28.04
N TYR A 22 -32.65 38.65 27.54
CA TYR A 22 -31.78 37.85 26.66
C TYR A 22 -31.09 36.68 27.39
N LEU A 23 -30.73 36.85 28.67
CA LEU A 23 -30.10 35.78 29.47
C LEU A 23 -31.09 34.69 29.94
N PHE A 24 -32.40 34.96 29.92
CA PHE A 24 -33.43 34.04 30.44
C PHE A 24 -34.15 33.18 29.39
N VAL A 25 -34.21 33.58 28.12
CA VAL A 25 -35.01 32.88 27.09
C VAL A 25 -34.16 32.02 26.14
N TRP A 26 -32.85 32.23 26.05
CA TRP A 26 -32.01 31.66 24.97
C TRP A 26 -30.80 30.81 25.39
N LYS A 27 -30.71 30.38 26.64
CA LYS A 27 -29.66 29.43 27.07
C LYS A 27 -30.25 28.02 27.18
N PRO A 28 -29.94 27.08 26.25
CA PRO A 28 -30.35 25.70 26.40
C PRO A 28 -29.55 25.03 27.52
N GLU A 29 -30.28 24.21 28.27
CA GLU A 29 -29.94 23.37 29.43
C GLU A 29 -28.46 23.26 29.82
N ASN A 30 -28.17 23.76 31.02
CA ASN A 30 -27.35 23.06 32.01
C ASN A 30 -27.77 23.58 33.39
N GLU A 31 -28.56 22.75 34.11
CA GLU A 31 -28.39 22.43 35.55
C GLU A 31 -28.65 23.55 36.60
N VAL A 32 -29.34 23.41 37.76
CA VAL A 32 -29.81 22.30 38.62
C VAL A 32 -30.93 22.83 39.55
N MET A 33 -31.87 21.96 39.97
CA MET A 33 -32.87 22.20 41.04
C MET A 33 -32.24 22.26 42.45
N ALA A 34 -32.92 22.96 43.37
CA ALA A 34 -32.64 23.02 44.82
C ALA A 34 -33.05 21.71 45.57
N PRO A 35 -32.66 21.50 46.85
CA PRO A 35 -32.14 20.20 47.33
C PRO A 35 -33.04 19.33 48.25
N GLU A 36 -32.58 18.07 48.42
CA GLU A 36 -32.75 17.07 49.52
C GLU A 36 -33.98 16.12 49.57
N PRO A 37 -33.92 14.93 50.25
CA PRO A 37 -32.78 14.04 50.59
C PRO A 37 -33.10 12.52 50.43
N MET A 38 -32.23 11.67 49.86
CA MET A 38 -32.27 10.19 50.01
C MET A 38 -30.88 9.56 49.71
N PRO A 39 -30.69 8.26 49.98
CA PRO A 39 -29.87 7.62 51.02
C PRO A 39 -28.40 7.42 50.60
N GLU A 40 -27.56 6.92 51.52
CA GLU A 40 -26.18 6.48 51.25
C GLU A 40 -26.07 5.67 49.95
N GLU A 41 -25.30 6.18 48.98
CA GLU A 41 -24.87 5.47 47.79
C GLU A 41 -23.34 5.60 47.71
N GLU A 42 -22.67 4.46 47.51
CA GLU A 42 -21.22 4.29 47.57
C GLU A 42 -20.46 5.34 46.76
N GLU A 43 -19.32 5.79 47.29
CA GLU A 43 -18.31 6.59 46.57
C GLU A 43 -17.86 5.82 45.31
N GLU A 44 -18.52 6.04 44.18
CA GLU A 44 -17.93 5.73 42.88
C GLU A 44 -16.88 6.80 42.58
N ALA A 45 -15.62 6.36 42.58
CA ALA A 45 -14.47 7.14 42.18
C ALA A 45 -14.70 7.85 40.84
N PRO A 46 -14.13 9.04 40.61
CA PRO A 46 -14.32 9.77 39.37
C PRO A 46 -13.82 8.92 38.21
N VAL A 47 -14.74 8.53 37.33
CA VAL A 47 -14.42 7.92 36.04
C VAL A 47 -13.56 8.93 35.29
N MET A 48 -12.27 8.65 35.24
CA MET A 48 -11.35 9.32 34.32
C MET A 48 -11.91 9.08 32.93
N VAL A 49 -12.38 10.14 32.29
CA VAL A 49 -12.66 10.11 30.86
C VAL A 49 -11.32 9.87 30.20
N GLU A 50 -11.06 8.61 29.83
CA GLU A 50 -10.00 8.25 28.90
C GLU A 50 -10.25 9.07 27.64
N GLU A 51 -9.34 10.00 27.37
CA GLU A 51 -9.26 10.69 26.10
C GLU A 51 -9.02 9.60 25.05
N GLU A 52 -10.09 9.18 24.37
CA GLU A 52 -10.06 8.14 23.34
C GLU A 52 -9.09 8.63 22.25
N GLU A 53 -7.90 8.04 22.23
CA GLU A 53 -6.84 8.34 21.28
C GLU A 53 -7.44 8.21 19.88
N ALA A 54 -7.51 9.31 19.12
CA ALA A 54 -8.06 9.30 17.76
C ALA A 54 -7.47 8.12 16.98
N PRO A 55 -8.29 7.29 16.30
CA PRO A 55 -7.78 6.09 15.66
C PRO A 55 -6.66 6.48 14.70
N LYS A 56 -5.45 5.94 14.93
CA LYS A 56 -4.32 6.14 14.03
C LYS A 56 -4.77 5.80 12.60
N PRO A 57 -4.42 6.62 11.59
CA PRO A 57 -4.83 6.37 10.23
C PRO A 57 -4.40 4.95 9.83
N GLU A 58 -5.35 4.13 9.39
CA GLU A 58 -5.06 2.76 9.01
C GLU A 58 -4.11 2.76 7.81
N VAL A 59 -2.93 2.17 7.98
CA VAL A 59 -1.97 2.00 6.89
C VAL A 59 -2.53 0.99 5.90
N THR A 60 -2.75 1.43 4.67
CA THR A 60 -3.26 0.60 3.57
C THR A 60 -2.21 0.38 2.49
N GLU A 61 -1.19 1.25 2.39
CA GLU A 61 -0.11 1.09 1.42
C GLU A 61 1.06 0.32 2.03
N TYR A 62 1.53 -0.70 1.31
CA TYR A 62 2.64 -1.55 1.72
C TYR A 62 3.57 -1.83 0.54
N TYR A 63 4.74 -2.38 0.87
CA TYR A 63 5.72 -2.87 -0.07
C TYR A 63 6.03 -4.35 0.20
N VAL A 64 6.27 -5.11 -0.86
CA VAL A 64 6.69 -6.51 -0.75
C VAL A 64 8.12 -6.60 -0.22
N SER A 65 8.32 -7.37 0.85
CA SER A 65 9.64 -7.61 1.47
C SER A 65 10.44 -8.77 0.85
N PRO A 66 9.87 -9.97 0.62
CA PRO A 66 10.64 -11.09 0.06
C PRO A 66 10.98 -10.85 -1.42
N PRO A 67 12.00 -11.54 -1.97
CA PRO A 67 12.36 -11.42 -3.39
C PRO A 67 11.19 -11.72 -4.33
N LYS A 68 10.35 -12.67 -3.93
CA LYS A 68 9.22 -13.20 -4.69
C LYS A 68 8.10 -13.55 -3.70
N LEU A 69 6.87 -13.16 -4.01
CA LEU A 69 5.69 -13.41 -3.20
C LEU A 69 4.54 -13.89 -4.10
N GLY A 70 3.98 -15.06 -3.79
CA GLY A 70 2.78 -15.54 -4.48
C GLY A 70 1.52 -14.86 -3.96
N VAL A 71 0.68 -14.39 -4.89
CA VAL A 71 -0.68 -13.89 -4.66
C VAL A 71 -1.64 -15.04 -4.83
N ARG A 72 -2.59 -15.19 -3.91
CA ARG A 72 -3.41 -16.39 -3.80
C ARG A 72 -4.89 -16.12 -3.89
N GLU A 73 -5.66 -17.07 -4.39
CA GLU A 73 -7.12 -16.95 -4.51
C GLU A 73 -7.86 -16.91 -3.14
N TYR A 74 -7.22 -17.43 -2.09
CA TYR A 74 -7.76 -17.52 -0.74
C TYR A 74 -6.68 -17.21 0.30
N PRO A 75 -7.05 -16.77 1.53
CA PRO A 75 -6.13 -16.51 2.63
C PRO A 75 -5.63 -17.83 3.27
N ASP A 76 -4.98 -18.66 2.44
CA ASP A 76 -4.47 -19.98 2.80
C ASP A 76 -3.15 -20.22 2.03
N TYR A 77 -2.14 -20.78 2.71
CA TYR A 77 -0.85 -21.09 2.09
C TYR A 77 -0.92 -22.28 1.11
N ASP A 78 -1.98 -23.09 1.16
CA ASP A 78 -2.21 -24.18 0.22
C ASP A 78 -3.09 -23.77 -0.98
N ALA A 79 -3.62 -22.53 -0.98
CA ALA A 79 -4.42 -22.00 -2.08
C ALA A 79 -3.60 -21.78 -3.36
N PHE A 80 -4.27 -21.84 -4.51
CA PHE A 80 -3.67 -21.59 -5.82
C PHE A 80 -3.03 -20.21 -5.88
N VAL A 81 -1.82 -20.16 -6.47
CA VAL A 81 -1.08 -18.91 -6.68
C VAL A 81 -1.48 -18.35 -8.04
N GLU A 82 -2.31 -17.32 -8.04
CA GLU A 82 -2.83 -16.67 -9.25
C GLU A 82 -1.75 -15.83 -9.94
N SER A 83 -0.98 -15.08 -9.16
CA SER A 83 0.06 -14.20 -9.67
C SER A 83 1.23 -14.09 -8.70
N VAL A 84 2.27 -13.37 -9.11
CA VAL A 84 3.50 -13.20 -8.32
C VAL A 84 3.88 -11.73 -8.28
N LEU A 85 4.24 -11.27 -7.09
CA LEU A 85 4.83 -9.96 -6.84
C LEU A 85 6.31 -10.10 -6.46
N TYR A 86 7.06 -9.03 -6.66
CA TYR A 86 8.50 -8.97 -6.42
C TYR A 86 8.85 -7.93 -5.35
N ARG A 87 10.01 -8.10 -4.73
CA ARG A 87 10.49 -7.18 -3.68
C ARG A 87 10.41 -5.72 -4.12
N GLY A 88 9.80 -4.91 -3.28
CA GLY A 88 9.68 -3.47 -3.48
C GLY A 88 8.47 -3.06 -4.33
N ASP A 89 7.69 -4.02 -4.84
CA ASP A 89 6.39 -3.74 -5.44
C ASP A 89 5.49 -3.08 -4.40
N LYS A 90 4.85 -1.98 -4.81
CA LYS A 90 3.91 -1.23 -3.98
C LYS A 90 2.51 -1.79 -4.19
N LEU A 91 1.77 -1.96 -3.11
CA LEU A 91 0.40 -2.47 -3.15
C LEU A 91 -0.49 -1.80 -2.12
N THR A 92 -1.79 -1.91 -2.35
CA THR A 92 -2.83 -1.36 -1.47
C THR A 92 -3.66 -2.51 -0.91
N ILE A 93 -3.73 -2.59 0.42
CA ILE A 93 -4.56 -3.56 1.13
C ILE A 93 -5.99 -3.01 1.25
N LEU A 94 -6.94 -3.74 0.69
CA LEU A 94 -8.36 -3.44 0.72
C LEU A 94 -9.06 -4.01 1.96
N GLU A 95 -8.51 -5.08 2.52
CA GLU A 95 -9.05 -5.76 3.69
C GLU A 95 -7.95 -6.54 4.40
N LYS A 96 -7.97 -6.56 5.73
CA LYS A 96 -7.07 -7.37 6.56
C LYS A 96 -7.89 -8.42 7.30
N LYS A 97 -7.52 -9.69 7.18
CA LYS A 97 -8.22 -10.80 7.81
C LYS A 97 -7.22 -11.89 8.21
N GLU A 98 -7.17 -12.21 9.51
CA GLU A 98 -6.43 -13.37 10.04
C GLU A 98 -4.96 -13.46 9.57
N GLY A 99 -4.26 -12.32 9.49
CA GLY A 99 -2.86 -12.26 9.02
C GLY A 99 -2.70 -12.17 7.49
N TRP A 100 -3.80 -12.11 6.75
CA TRP A 100 -3.82 -11.90 5.30
C TRP A 100 -4.35 -10.53 4.92
N GLY A 101 -3.87 -10.02 3.80
CA GLY A 101 -4.33 -8.80 3.17
C GLY A 101 -4.93 -9.11 1.80
N ARG A 102 -6.15 -8.64 1.54
CA ARG A 102 -6.78 -8.71 0.22
C ARG A 102 -6.37 -7.50 -0.62
N ILE A 103 -6.00 -7.71 -1.88
CA ILE A 103 -5.52 -6.65 -2.79
C ILE A 103 -6.43 -6.41 -4.00
N SER A 104 -7.33 -7.34 -4.32
CA SER A 104 -8.33 -7.18 -5.39
C SER A 104 -9.74 -7.11 -4.82
N VAL A 105 -10.70 -6.61 -5.59
CA VAL A 105 -12.13 -6.86 -5.32
C VAL A 105 -12.43 -8.36 -5.39
N TYR A 106 -13.55 -8.79 -4.81
CA TYR A 106 -14.06 -10.13 -5.07
C TYR A 106 -14.55 -10.24 -6.52
N TYR A 107 -14.27 -11.36 -7.16
CA TYR A 107 -14.71 -11.66 -8.51
C TYR A 107 -15.01 -13.16 -8.66
N VAL A 108 -15.63 -13.54 -9.77
CA VAL A 108 -16.05 -14.92 -10.07
C VAL A 108 -15.59 -15.28 -11.49
N TYR A 109 -14.98 -16.45 -11.67
CA TYR A 109 -14.50 -16.88 -12.98
C TYR A 109 -15.62 -17.30 -13.95
N GLU A 110 -16.67 -17.94 -13.43
CA GLU A 110 -17.80 -18.46 -14.21
C GLU A 110 -19.14 -18.13 -13.54
N GLU A 111 -20.21 -17.98 -14.32
CA GLU A 111 -21.53 -17.65 -13.78
C GLU A 111 -22.00 -18.72 -12.76
N GLY A 112 -22.27 -18.29 -11.52
CA GLY A 112 -22.64 -19.18 -10.42
C GLY A 112 -21.47 -19.88 -9.71
N GLY A 113 -20.22 -19.53 -10.06
CA GLY A 113 -19.02 -20.00 -9.37
C GLY A 113 -18.82 -19.39 -7.98
N ALA A 114 -17.79 -19.85 -7.28
CA ALA A 114 -17.40 -19.28 -6.00
C ALA A 114 -16.74 -17.90 -6.17
N GLU A 115 -17.02 -16.97 -5.26
CA GLU A 115 -16.28 -15.71 -5.17
C GLU A 115 -14.86 -15.96 -4.69
N VAL A 116 -13.90 -15.37 -5.39
CA VAL A 116 -12.48 -15.40 -5.07
C VAL A 116 -11.93 -13.97 -5.03
N ALA A 117 -10.75 -13.81 -4.44
CA ALA A 117 -10.02 -12.55 -4.48
C ALA A 117 -8.52 -12.82 -4.37
N GLU A 118 -7.71 -11.81 -4.58
CA GLU A 118 -6.27 -11.87 -4.43
C GLU A 118 -5.85 -11.58 -2.99
N TRP A 119 -5.20 -12.55 -2.35
CA TRP A 119 -4.74 -12.51 -0.97
C TRP A 119 -3.23 -12.68 -0.87
N ILE A 120 -2.63 -11.97 0.06
CA ILE A 120 -1.21 -12.03 0.39
C ILE A 120 -1.01 -12.07 1.90
N PRO A 121 0.03 -12.75 2.40
CA PRO A 121 0.33 -12.80 3.82
C PRO A 121 0.91 -11.45 4.27
N MET A 122 0.36 -10.87 5.34
CA MET A 122 0.74 -9.55 5.84
C MET A 122 2.17 -9.51 6.41
N ASP A 123 2.69 -10.64 6.90
CA ASP A 123 4.06 -10.76 7.43
C ASP A 123 5.14 -10.63 6.34
N ALA A 124 4.77 -10.79 5.07
CA ALA A 124 5.63 -10.57 3.92
C ALA A 124 5.71 -9.10 3.49
N LEU A 125 5.02 -8.20 4.19
CA LEU A 125 4.86 -6.80 3.81
C LEU A 125 5.54 -5.85 4.80
N VAL A 126 5.98 -4.71 4.28
CA VAL A 126 6.56 -3.61 5.06
C VAL A 126 5.95 -2.28 4.64
N GLU A 127 5.80 -1.35 5.58
CA GLU A 127 5.19 -0.04 5.31
C GLU A 127 6.14 0.88 4.53
N GLU A 128 7.44 0.77 4.78
CA GLU A 128 8.47 1.53 4.09
C GLU A 128 9.10 0.72 2.96
N LYS A 129 9.42 1.38 1.86
CA LYS A 129 10.07 0.73 0.72
C LYS A 129 11.42 0.12 1.16
N PRO A 130 11.64 -1.19 0.95
CA PRO A 130 12.90 -1.82 1.32
C PRO A 130 14.11 -1.16 0.66
N VAL A 131 15.15 -0.89 1.45
CA VAL A 131 16.46 -0.47 0.92
C VAL A 131 17.20 -1.73 0.46
N ILE A 132 17.38 -1.86 -0.85
CA ILE A 132 18.07 -3.01 -1.46
C ILE A 132 19.53 -2.65 -1.70
N THR A 133 20.45 -3.41 -1.11
CA THR A 133 21.89 -3.20 -1.36
C THR A 133 22.27 -3.61 -2.78
N LYS A 134 23.38 -3.07 -3.30
CA LYS A 134 23.90 -3.47 -4.63
C LYS A 134 24.15 -4.99 -4.72
N ALA A 135 24.67 -5.58 -3.66
CA ALA A 135 24.95 -7.02 -3.61
C ALA A 135 23.67 -7.87 -3.66
N GLU A 136 22.64 -7.48 -2.91
CA GLU A 136 21.33 -8.16 -2.96
C GLU A 136 20.68 -8.00 -4.33
N ARG A 137 20.74 -6.80 -4.91
CA ARG A 137 20.22 -6.54 -6.26
C ARG A 137 20.91 -7.44 -7.29
N THR A 138 22.24 -7.51 -7.26
CA THR A 138 23.00 -8.40 -8.14
C THR A 138 22.61 -9.87 -7.94
N LYS A 139 22.44 -10.32 -6.69
CA LYS A 139 22.00 -11.69 -6.39
C LYS A 139 20.61 -11.99 -6.94
N THR A 140 19.67 -11.05 -6.80
CA THR A 140 18.31 -11.16 -7.33
C THR A 140 18.33 -11.23 -8.86
N LEU A 141 19.02 -10.31 -9.52
CA LEU A 141 19.12 -10.29 -10.99
C LEU A 141 19.80 -11.55 -11.52
N MET A 142 20.85 -12.03 -10.85
CA MET A 142 21.51 -13.29 -11.18
C MET A 142 20.54 -14.46 -11.16
N GLY A 143 19.65 -14.55 -10.16
CA GLY A 143 18.63 -15.60 -10.09
C GLY A 143 17.67 -15.61 -11.28
N TYR A 144 17.44 -14.47 -11.94
CA TYR A 144 16.57 -14.40 -13.12
C TYR A 144 17.26 -14.90 -14.40
N VAL A 145 18.59 -14.92 -14.45
CA VAL A 145 19.36 -15.20 -15.68
C VAL A 145 20.41 -16.29 -15.53
N GLU A 146 20.51 -16.96 -14.38
CA GLU A 146 21.56 -17.96 -14.13
C GLU A 146 21.51 -19.17 -15.08
N ASN A 147 20.34 -19.43 -15.68
CA ASN A 147 20.14 -20.50 -16.66
C ASN A 147 20.26 -20.02 -18.11
N ALA A 148 20.72 -18.78 -18.33
CA ALA A 148 20.93 -18.24 -19.66
C ALA A 148 21.98 -19.05 -20.43
N ASP A 149 21.82 -19.07 -21.76
CA ASP A 149 22.83 -19.63 -22.64
C ASP A 149 24.16 -18.89 -22.47
N ASP A 150 25.25 -19.64 -22.35
CA ASP A 150 26.60 -19.11 -22.13
C ASP A 150 26.73 -18.18 -20.91
N PHE A 151 25.86 -18.31 -19.90
CA PHE A 151 25.83 -17.47 -18.70
C PHE A 151 27.22 -17.29 -18.05
N LYS A 152 27.98 -18.37 -17.89
CA LYS A 152 29.32 -18.33 -17.28
C LYS A 152 30.31 -17.44 -18.05
N MET A 153 30.11 -17.24 -19.34
CA MET A 153 30.97 -16.42 -20.20
C MET A 153 30.55 -14.95 -20.16
N PHE A 154 29.25 -14.67 -20.07
CA PHE A 154 28.69 -13.33 -20.22
C PHE A 154 27.89 -12.83 -19.00
N GLN A 155 28.12 -13.42 -17.83
CA GLN A 155 27.40 -13.18 -16.57
C GLN A 155 27.20 -11.68 -16.29
N ASP A 156 28.28 -10.90 -16.30
CA ASP A 156 28.22 -9.47 -15.96
C ASP A 156 27.33 -8.70 -16.92
N LYS A 157 27.42 -9.02 -18.22
CA LYS A 157 26.62 -8.36 -19.26
C LYS A 157 25.13 -8.71 -19.13
N PHE A 158 24.82 -9.98 -18.89
CA PHE A 158 23.43 -10.40 -18.67
C PHE A 158 22.82 -9.76 -17.44
N ILE A 159 23.52 -9.76 -16.31
CA ILE A 159 23.03 -9.12 -15.07
C ILE A 159 22.84 -7.62 -15.27
N GLU A 160 23.80 -6.94 -15.89
CA GLU A 160 23.74 -5.50 -16.19
C GLU A 160 22.53 -5.16 -17.06
N THR A 161 22.40 -5.82 -18.22
CA THR A 161 21.33 -5.54 -19.18
C THR A 161 19.96 -5.94 -18.64
N THR A 162 19.83 -7.07 -17.93
CA THR A 162 18.58 -7.45 -17.26
C THR A 162 18.16 -6.43 -16.22
N GLY A 163 19.12 -5.94 -15.42
CA GLY A 163 18.87 -4.87 -14.46
C GLY A 163 18.38 -3.58 -15.12
N GLN A 164 19.02 -3.19 -16.23
CA GLN A 164 18.62 -2.03 -17.02
C GLN A 164 17.19 -2.15 -17.55
N LEU A 165 16.86 -3.28 -18.19
CA LEU A 165 15.55 -3.50 -18.79
C LEU A 165 14.42 -3.54 -17.76
N ILE A 166 14.68 -4.05 -16.56
CA ILE A 166 13.73 -4.05 -15.44
C ILE A 166 13.55 -2.65 -14.87
N ASP A 167 14.63 -1.89 -14.67
CA ASP A 167 14.55 -0.53 -14.13
C ASP A 167 13.84 0.43 -15.10
N GLU A 168 14.00 0.23 -16.41
CA GLU A 168 13.29 0.97 -17.45
C GLU A 168 11.82 0.55 -17.61
N GLY A 169 11.40 -0.55 -16.96
CA GLY A 169 10.05 -1.12 -17.11
C GLY A 169 9.79 -1.76 -18.47
N THR A 170 10.84 -2.01 -19.26
CA THR A 170 10.72 -2.70 -20.56
C THR A 170 10.45 -4.18 -20.38
N CYS A 171 11.04 -4.78 -19.34
CA CYS A 171 10.84 -6.18 -18.98
C CYS A 171 10.46 -6.28 -17.50
N SER A 172 9.75 -7.35 -17.16
CA SER A 172 9.50 -7.79 -15.79
C SER A 172 10.47 -8.91 -15.42
N PRO A 173 10.67 -9.20 -14.12
CA PRO A 173 11.42 -10.39 -13.71
C PRO A 173 10.88 -11.70 -14.30
N LEU A 174 9.55 -11.81 -14.43
CA LEU A 174 8.89 -13.00 -14.97
C LEU A 174 9.33 -13.31 -16.41
N ASP A 175 9.53 -12.28 -17.24
CA ASP A 175 9.96 -12.43 -18.64
C ASP A 175 11.30 -13.18 -18.77
N PHE A 176 12.21 -12.99 -17.80
CA PHE A 176 13.48 -13.72 -17.77
C PHE A 176 13.30 -15.12 -17.19
N GLU A 177 12.49 -15.29 -16.14
CA GLU A 177 12.23 -16.59 -15.53
C GLU A 177 11.55 -17.57 -16.52
N GLU A 178 10.64 -17.10 -17.37
CA GLU A 178 9.93 -17.94 -18.35
C GLU A 178 10.86 -18.69 -19.31
N LEU A 179 11.97 -18.05 -19.69
CA LEU A 179 12.97 -18.64 -20.60
C LEU A 179 14.21 -19.16 -19.87
N GLY A 180 14.30 -18.95 -18.55
CA GLY A 180 15.53 -19.19 -17.79
C GLY A 180 16.64 -18.17 -18.09
N GLY A 181 16.30 -17.01 -18.66
CA GLY A 181 17.23 -15.92 -18.96
C GLY A 181 17.39 -15.67 -20.46
N TRP A 182 18.61 -15.31 -20.86
CA TRP A 182 18.95 -14.95 -22.23
C TRP A 182 19.19 -16.20 -23.09
N VAL A 183 18.56 -16.27 -24.26
CA VAL A 183 18.63 -17.43 -25.17
C VAL A 183 19.48 -17.08 -26.39
N ARG A 184 20.41 -17.94 -26.79
CA ARG A 184 21.32 -17.72 -27.93
C ARG A 184 20.55 -17.66 -29.24
N SER A 185 20.80 -16.61 -30.03
CA SER A 185 20.13 -16.42 -31.31
C SER A 185 20.76 -17.26 -32.41
N VAL A 186 19.97 -18.16 -33.00
CA VAL A 186 20.36 -18.91 -34.20
C VAL A 186 20.42 -18.04 -35.47
N ARG A 187 19.73 -16.90 -35.49
CA ARG A 187 19.68 -15.98 -36.65
C ARG A 187 20.98 -15.18 -36.81
N TYR A 188 21.66 -14.93 -35.70
CA TYR A 188 22.90 -14.15 -35.64
C TYR A 188 24.06 -15.04 -35.22
N SER A 189 24.18 -16.24 -35.80
CA SER A 189 25.13 -17.28 -35.38
C SER A 189 26.60 -16.88 -35.45
N GLU A 190 26.96 -15.91 -36.30
CA GLU A 190 28.33 -15.37 -36.41
C GLU A 190 28.68 -14.35 -35.32
N ARG A 191 27.72 -13.97 -34.47
CA ARG A 191 27.87 -13.05 -33.35
C ARG A 191 27.35 -13.68 -32.07
N ASP A 192 27.83 -13.22 -30.93
CA ASP A 192 27.28 -13.63 -29.63
C ASP A 192 26.06 -12.76 -29.30
N VAL A 193 24.96 -13.03 -30.02
CA VAL A 193 23.68 -12.35 -29.83
C VAL A 193 22.70 -13.27 -29.13
N TYR A 194 22.03 -12.73 -28.13
CA TYR A 194 21.02 -13.42 -27.33
C TYR A 194 19.71 -12.68 -27.40
N PHE A 195 18.63 -13.31 -26.96
CA PHE A 195 17.32 -12.69 -26.91
C PHE A 195 16.52 -13.12 -25.69
N VAL A 196 15.53 -12.29 -25.36
CA VAL A 196 14.45 -12.57 -24.40
C VAL A 196 13.13 -12.07 -25.01
N TYR A 197 12.01 -12.53 -24.47
CA TYR A 197 10.68 -12.01 -24.78
C TYR A 197 10.15 -11.23 -23.59
N CYS A 198 9.82 -9.95 -23.76
CA CYS A 198 9.28 -9.12 -22.68
C CYS A 198 7.84 -8.68 -22.97
N GLY A 199 6.90 -9.07 -22.10
CA GLY A 199 5.46 -8.85 -22.31
C GLY A 199 4.78 -9.95 -23.16
N GLY A 200 5.36 -11.16 -23.17
CA GLY A 200 4.82 -12.37 -23.79
C GLY A 200 5.50 -12.81 -25.10
N MET A 201 5.12 -13.98 -25.62
CA MET A 201 5.87 -14.73 -26.64
C MET A 201 5.69 -14.27 -28.11
N LYS A 202 5.28 -13.02 -28.35
CA LYS A 202 5.12 -12.48 -29.71
C LYS A 202 6.44 -11.95 -30.27
N GLN A 203 6.63 -12.00 -31.59
CA GLN A 203 7.84 -11.45 -32.23
C GLN A 203 8.09 -9.98 -31.86
N ALA A 204 7.04 -9.17 -31.72
CA ALA A 204 7.15 -7.76 -31.34
C ALA A 204 7.73 -7.53 -29.93
N ASN A 205 7.65 -8.54 -29.07
CA ASN A 205 8.15 -8.51 -27.70
C ASN A 205 9.59 -9.03 -27.59
N LYS A 206 10.19 -9.42 -28.72
CA LYS A 206 11.52 -10.00 -28.75
C LYS A 206 12.59 -8.92 -28.74
N ILE A 207 13.44 -8.99 -27.73
CA ILE A 207 14.56 -8.06 -27.53
C ILE A 207 15.85 -8.83 -27.74
N TYR A 208 16.77 -8.28 -28.54
CA TYR A 208 18.08 -8.85 -28.77
C TYR A 208 19.17 -8.05 -28.04
N LEU A 209 20.21 -8.76 -27.60
CA LEU A 209 21.40 -8.23 -26.98
C LEU A 209 22.63 -8.76 -27.72
N ASP A 210 23.49 -7.88 -28.24
CA ASP A 210 24.86 -8.21 -28.63
C ASP A 210 25.78 -8.02 -27.42
N VAL A 211 26.32 -9.12 -26.86
CA VAL A 211 27.01 -9.07 -25.55
C VAL A 211 28.37 -8.35 -25.61
N HIS A 212 28.96 -8.22 -26.80
CA HIS A 212 30.26 -7.55 -26.96
C HIS A 212 30.11 -6.04 -27.05
N SER A 213 29.10 -5.56 -27.80
CA SER A 213 28.84 -4.12 -27.91
C SER A 213 27.92 -3.58 -26.82
N GLY A 214 27.12 -4.44 -26.19
CA GLY A 214 26.02 -4.04 -25.31
C GLY A 214 24.82 -3.46 -26.06
N GLU A 215 24.76 -3.58 -27.38
CA GLU A 215 23.66 -3.07 -28.18
C GLU A 215 22.38 -3.88 -27.94
N ILE A 216 21.31 -3.17 -27.56
CA ILE A 216 19.95 -3.70 -27.46
C ILE A 216 19.19 -3.29 -28.73
N PHE A 217 18.56 -4.25 -29.41
CA PHE A 217 17.81 -3.96 -30.64
C PHE A 217 16.58 -4.86 -30.83
N TYR A 218 15.66 -4.39 -31.67
CA TYR A 218 14.35 -4.98 -31.91
C TYR A 218 14.21 -5.39 -33.39
N LYS A 219 13.52 -6.51 -33.69
CA LYS A 219 13.31 -7.01 -35.06
C LYS A 219 11.97 -7.68 -35.31
#